data_AF-A0A9D5BSR6-F1
#
_entry.id   AF-A0A9D5BSR6-F1
#
_cell.length_a   1.000
_cell.length_b   1.000
_cell.length_c   1.000
_cell.angle_alpha   90.00
_cell.angle_beta   90.00
_cell.angle_gamma   90.00
#
_symmetry.space_group_name_H-M   'P 1'
#
loop_
_entity.id
_entity.type
_entity.pdbx_description
1 polymer ?
#
loop_
_entity_poly.entity_id
_entity_poly.type
_entity_poly.pdbx_seq_one_letter_code
_entity_poly.pdbx_strand_id
1 'polypeptide(L)'
;MMAFLFSILTSSPLNVVLPTLIVFFSLIFIYNALQSLFHHFISDGKYCCSSYGPEKHLLIGSLIPFYKNRRRLLGWYTKLLAESPTGTIVVDRLGARRTIITANPENVEYILKTNFNNYPKGKPFTDILGDLLGCGIFNVDGEAWHIRRKLASHEFSTKSLRDFVVKALKSEVHDRLLPILSSSEKKKKVVDMQDFAPAFSI
;
A
#
# COMPACT_ATOMS: atom_id res chain seq x y z
N MET A 1 -38.50 -4.37 58.85
CA MET A 1 -37.44 -5.42 58.90
C MET A 1 -37.21 -6.08 57.54
N MET A 2 -38.26 -6.53 56.83
CA MET A 2 -38.12 -7.18 55.50
C MET A 2 -37.54 -6.30 54.39
N ALA A 3 -37.93 -5.02 54.30
CA ALA A 3 -37.38 -4.09 53.29
C ALA A 3 -35.88 -3.76 53.49
N PHE A 4 -35.39 -3.84 54.73
CA PHE A 4 -33.99 -3.56 55.06
C PHE A 4 -33.07 -4.73 54.69
N LEU A 5 -33.55 -5.97 54.89
CA LEU A 5 -32.86 -7.18 54.43
C LEU A 5 -32.81 -7.29 52.90
N PHE A 6 -33.87 -6.88 52.20
CA PHE A 6 -33.90 -6.86 50.73
C PHE A 6 -32.90 -5.84 50.16
N SER A 7 -32.77 -4.67 50.78
CA SER A 7 -31.78 -3.65 50.40
C SER A 7 -30.33 -4.10 50.66
N ILE A 8 -30.06 -4.83 51.74
CA ILE A 8 -28.73 -5.41 52.03
C ILE A 8 -28.37 -6.53 51.05
N LEU A 9 -29.34 -7.35 50.63
CA LEU A 9 -29.10 -8.34 49.57
C LEU A 9 -28.78 -7.66 48.24
N THR A 10 -29.52 -6.63 47.81
CA THR A 10 -29.27 -5.94 46.53
C THR A 10 -28.06 -5.00 46.53
N SER A 11 -27.63 -4.49 47.69
CA SER A 11 -26.44 -3.63 47.84
C SER A 11 -25.15 -4.39 48.16
N SER A 12 -25.21 -5.71 48.31
CA SER A 12 -24.01 -6.52 48.53
C SER A 12 -23.14 -6.51 47.25
N PRO A 13 -21.85 -6.12 47.32
CA PRO A 13 -20.98 -6.06 46.15
C PRO A 13 -20.87 -7.41 45.44
N LEU A 14 -21.13 -8.51 46.14
CA LEU A 14 -21.18 -9.88 45.62
C LEU A 14 -22.21 -10.07 44.50
N ASN A 15 -23.38 -9.42 44.56
CA ASN A 15 -24.43 -9.58 43.55
C ASN A 15 -24.11 -8.91 42.20
N VAL A 16 -23.17 -7.97 42.18
CA VAL A 16 -22.66 -7.32 40.95
C VAL A 16 -21.33 -7.96 40.51
N VAL A 17 -20.51 -8.41 41.45
CA VAL A 17 -19.19 -9.01 41.17
C VAL A 17 -19.32 -10.39 40.50
N LEU A 18 -20.27 -11.23 40.92
CA LEU A 18 -20.46 -12.55 40.33
C LEU A 18 -20.84 -12.53 38.84
N PRO A 19 -21.86 -11.78 38.38
CA PRO A 19 -22.20 -11.73 36.96
C PRO A 19 -21.11 -11.06 36.10
N THR A 20 -20.37 -10.09 36.64
CA THR A 20 -19.28 -9.44 35.90
C THR A 20 -18.09 -10.39 35.68
N LEU A 21 -17.76 -11.23 36.67
CA LEU A 21 -16.76 -12.28 36.52
C LEU A 21 -17.21 -13.34 35.49
N ILE A 22 -18.49 -13.75 35.51
CA ILE A 22 -19.03 -14.71 34.53
C ILE A 22 -18.92 -14.17 33.10
N VAL A 23 -19.26 -12.90 32.88
CA VAL A 23 -19.12 -12.24 31.57
C VAL A 23 -17.64 -12.14 31.17
N PHE A 24 -16.76 -11.81 32.10
CA PHE A 24 -15.32 -11.73 31.83
C PHE A 24 -14.74 -13.10 31.42
N PHE A 25 -15.05 -14.16 32.14
CA PHE A 25 -14.59 -15.51 31.81
C PHE A 25 -15.23 -16.05 30.53
N SER A 26 -16.50 -15.73 30.25
CA SER A 26 -17.13 -16.12 28.98
C SER A 26 -16.51 -15.40 27.78
N LEU A 27 -16.17 -14.11 27.91
CA LEU A 27 -15.44 -13.38 26.88
C LEU A 27 -14.04 -13.96 26.64
N ILE A 28 -13.31 -14.33 27.70
CA ILE A 28 -12.01 -15.01 27.58
C ILE A 28 -12.16 -16.37 26.90
N PHE A 29 -13.15 -17.16 27.29
CA PHE A 29 -13.40 -18.46 26.68
C PHE A 29 -13.74 -18.32 25.20
N ILE A 30 -14.61 -17.36 24.84
CA ILE A 30 -14.96 -17.05 23.45
C ILE A 30 -13.71 -16.59 22.68
N TYR A 31 -12.86 -15.73 23.25
CA TYR A 31 -11.62 -15.29 22.62
C TYR A 31 -10.68 -16.47 22.33
N ASN A 32 -10.45 -17.35 23.31
CA ASN A 32 -9.60 -18.54 23.13
C ASN A 32 -10.20 -19.54 22.14
N ALA A 33 -11.53 -19.74 22.16
CA ALA A 33 -12.22 -20.59 21.20
C ALA A 33 -12.10 -20.03 19.78
N LEU A 34 -12.28 -18.72 19.60
CA LEU A 34 -12.07 -18.03 18.32
C LEU A 34 -10.61 -18.12 17.87
N GLN A 35 -9.64 -17.95 18.78
CA GLN A 35 -8.22 -18.08 18.47
C GLN A 35 -7.86 -19.52 18.06
N SER A 36 -8.40 -20.53 18.76
CA SER A 36 -8.21 -21.95 18.42
C SER A 36 -8.84 -22.29 17.07
N LEU A 37 -10.06 -21.82 16.80
CA LEU A 37 -10.70 -21.98 15.49
C LEU A 37 -9.90 -21.29 14.39
N PHE A 38 -9.38 -20.09 14.65
CA PHE A 38 -8.53 -19.36 13.70
C PHE A 38 -7.22 -20.11 13.42
N HIS A 39 -6.54 -20.63 14.44
CA HIS A 39 -5.33 -21.42 14.26
C HIS A 39 -5.59 -22.75 13.54
N HIS A 40 -6.66 -23.46 13.90
CA HIS A 40 -7.05 -24.69 13.23
C HIS A 40 -7.42 -24.42 11.77
N PHE A 41 -8.15 -23.35 11.48
CA PHE A 41 -8.51 -22.93 10.13
C PHE A 41 -7.31 -22.51 9.27
N ILE A 42 -6.30 -21.86 9.87
CA ILE A 42 -5.03 -21.57 9.20
C ILE A 42 -4.21 -22.85 8.98
N SER A 43 -4.23 -23.78 9.93
CA SER A 43 -3.48 -25.04 9.88
C SER A 43 -4.06 -26.05 8.88
N ASP A 44 -5.39 -26.15 8.81
CA ASP A 44 -6.12 -27.09 7.92
C ASP A 44 -6.37 -26.51 6.52
N GLY A 45 -6.11 -25.22 6.33
CA GLY A 45 -6.18 -24.56 5.04
C GLY A 45 -5.13 -25.09 4.09
N LYS A 46 -5.45 -26.18 3.38
CA LYS A 46 -4.62 -26.78 2.32
C LYS A 46 -4.01 -25.69 1.44
N TYR A 47 -2.68 -25.68 1.37
CA TYR A 47 -1.93 -24.82 0.48
C TYR A 47 -2.14 -25.33 -0.95
N CYS A 48 -2.67 -24.49 -1.84
CA CYS A 48 -2.66 -24.81 -3.25
C CYS A 48 -1.33 -24.33 -3.82
N CYS A 49 -0.51 -25.25 -4.33
CA CYS A 49 0.74 -24.90 -5.00
C CYS A 49 0.41 -24.11 -6.27
N SER A 50 0.52 -22.79 -6.19
CA SER A 50 0.62 -21.96 -7.37
C SER A 50 1.97 -22.23 -7.99
N SER A 51 2.00 -22.92 -9.14
CA SER A 51 3.25 -23.33 -9.79
C SER A 51 4.23 -22.17 -9.99
N TYR A 52 3.72 -20.94 -10.14
CA TYR A 52 4.50 -19.75 -10.46
C TYR A 52 3.98 -18.47 -9.79
N GLY A 53 3.43 -18.56 -8.58
CA GLY A 53 2.84 -17.40 -7.89
C GLY A 53 2.90 -17.54 -6.37
N PRO A 54 2.45 -16.53 -5.62
CA PRO A 54 2.54 -16.58 -4.17
C PRO A 54 1.73 -17.76 -3.62
N GLU A 55 2.21 -18.36 -2.54
CA GLU A 55 1.49 -19.43 -1.85
C GLU A 55 0.06 -18.98 -1.54
N LYS A 56 -0.90 -19.88 -1.78
CA LYS A 56 -2.33 -19.60 -1.62
C LYS A 56 -2.92 -20.55 -0.61
N HIS A 57 -3.47 -19.99 0.46
CA HIS A 57 -4.38 -20.69 1.34
C HIS A 57 -5.78 -20.69 0.74
N LEU A 58 -6.52 -21.77 0.90
CA LEU A 58 -7.87 -21.94 0.35
C LEU A 58 -8.83 -20.80 0.74
N LEU A 59 -8.69 -20.27 1.97
CA LEU A 59 -9.65 -19.35 2.56
C LEU A 59 -9.16 -17.91 2.64
N ILE A 60 -7.86 -17.73 2.86
CA ILE A 60 -7.25 -16.40 3.03
C ILE A 60 -6.46 -15.96 1.78
N GLY A 61 -6.31 -16.85 0.80
CA GLY A 61 -5.47 -16.62 -0.38
C GLY A 61 -4.00 -16.43 0.02
N SER A 62 -3.34 -15.47 -0.62
CA SER A 62 -1.96 -15.06 -0.42
C SER A 62 -1.80 -13.92 0.61
N LEU A 63 -2.75 -13.75 1.53
CA LEU A 63 -2.70 -12.66 2.52
C LEU A 63 -1.49 -12.78 3.46
N ILE A 64 -1.19 -13.99 3.93
CA ILE A 64 -0.06 -14.27 4.82
C ILE A 64 1.28 -13.93 4.15
N PRO A 65 1.63 -14.49 2.97
CA PRO A 65 2.89 -14.16 2.30
C PRO A 65 2.96 -12.69 1.88
N PHE A 66 1.84 -12.06 1.51
CA PHE A 66 1.79 -10.62 1.24
C PHE A 66 2.18 -9.79 2.47
N TYR A 67 1.59 -10.07 3.64
CA TYR A 67 1.87 -9.31 4.87
C TYR A 67 3.30 -9.54 5.39
N LYS A 68 3.83 -10.78 5.23
CA LYS A 68 5.24 -11.10 5.54
C LYS A 68 6.21 -10.29 4.66
N ASN A 69 5.91 -10.12 3.38
CA ASN A 69 6.76 -9.41 2.42
C ASN A 69 6.43 -7.91 2.28
N ARG A 70 5.57 -7.33 3.12
CA ARG A 70 5.07 -5.94 2.98
C ARG A 70 6.16 -4.86 2.86
N ARG A 71 7.33 -5.07 3.49
CA ARG A 71 8.49 -4.15 3.45
C ARG A 71 9.37 -4.31 2.21
N ARG A 72 9.19 -5.40 1.45
CA ARG A 72 9.96 -5.72 0.24
C ARG A 72 9.02 -6.19 -0.87
N LEU A 73 7.85 -5.56 -1.01
CA LEU A 73 6.81 -6.00 -1.95
C LEU A 73 7.29 -6.02 -3.39
N LEU A 74 8.00 -4.96 -3.81
CA LEU A 74 8.52 -4.88 -5.17
C LEU A 74 9.49 -6.03 -5.47
N GLY A 75 10.52 -6.20 -4.64
CA GLY A 75 11.48 -7.30 -4.81
C GLY A 75 10.85 -8.69 -4.74
N TRP A 76 9.82 -8.85 -3.90
CA TRP A 76 9.05 -10.10 -3.83
C TRP A 76 8.27 -10.37 -5.11
N TYR A 77 7.55 -9.38 -5.66
CA TYR A 77 6.85 -9.52 -6.93
C TYR A 77 7.81 -9.75 -8.11
N THR A 78 8.92 -9.02 -8.18
CA THR A 78 9.92 -9.22 -9.23
C THR A 78 10.45 -10.65 -9.22
N LYS A 79 10.74 -11.22 -8.05
CA LYS A 79 11.15 -12.62 -7.93
C LYS A 79 10.08 -13.58 -8.47
N LEU A 80 8.84 -13.43 -8.03
CA LEU A 80 7.72 -14.28 -8.47
C LEU A 80 7.46 -14.18 -9.98
N LEU A 81 7.60 -12.98 -10.55
CA LEU A 81 7.46 -12.75 -11.99
C LEU A 81 8.60 -13.40 -12.77
N ALA A 82 9.84 -13.32 -12.28
CA ALA A 82 11.01 -13.93 -12.91
C ALA A 82 10.94 -15.46 -12.91
N GLU A 83 10.34 -16.04 -11.88
CA GLU A 83 10.10 -17.49 -11.78
C GLU A 83 8.92 -17.95 -12.65
N SER A 84 8.05 -17.03 -13.11
CA SER A 84 6.88 -17.36 -13.93
C SER A 84 7.22 -17.44 -15.42
N PRO A 85 6.93 -18.57 -16.10
CA PRO A 85 7.17 -18.73 -17.54
C PRO A 85 6.46 -17.69 -18.40
N THR A 86 5.31 -17.21 -17.95
CA THR A 86 4.51 -16.21 -18.68
C THR A 86 4.84 -14.78 -18.26
N GLY A 87 5.77 -14.59 -17.31
CA GLY A 87 6.02 -13.29 -16.67
C GLY A 87 4.77 -12.72 -16.00
N THR A 88 3.81 -13.55 -15.61
CA THR A 88 2.53 -13.12 -15.06
C THR A 88 2.15 -13.97 -13.85
N ILE A 89 1.67 -13.31 -12.80
CA ILE A 89 1.25 -13.95 -11.54
C ILE A 89 -0.11 -13.43 -11.11
N VAL A 90 -0.81 -14.23 -10.32
CA VAL A 90 -2.13 -13.88 -9.76
C VAL A 90 -2.04 -13.89 -8.25
N VAL A 91 -2.32 -12.72 -7.65
CA VAL A 91 -2.37 -12.52 -6.21
C VAL A 91 -3.84 -12.41 -5.81
N ASP A 92 -4.29 -13.36 -5.01
CA ASP A 92 -5.64 -13.37 -4.46
C ASP A 92 -5.55 -13.26 -2.94
N ARG A 93 -6.39 -12.44 -2.30
CA ARG A 93 -6.31 -12.14 -0.87
C ARG A 93 -7.70 -11.91 -0.32
N LEU A 94 -7.99 -12.49 0.83
CA LEU A 94 -9.25 -12.25 1.54
C LEU A 94 -9.43 -10.75 1.82
N GLY A 95 -10.59 -10.21 1.46
CA GLY A 95 -10.94 -8.80 1.63
C GLY A 95 -10.37 -7.85 0.56
N ALA A 96 -9.64 -8.36 -0.44
CA ALA A 96 -9.15 -7.57 -1.55
C ALA A 96 -9.57 -8.15 -2.90
N ARG A 97 -9.60 -7.31 -3.94
CA ARG A 97 -9.86 -7.77 -5.30
C ARG A 97 -8.71 -8.64 -5.79
N ARG A 98 -9.05 -9.71 -6.53
CA ARG A 98 -8.09 -10.52 -7.25
C ARG A 98 -7.22 -9.62 -8.13
N THR A 99 -5.91 -9.66 -7.92
CA THR A 99 -4.95 -8.78 -8.58
C THR A 99 -4.07 -9.61 -9.53
N ILE A 100 -3.94 -9.15 -10.77
CA ILE A 100 -3.03 -9.74 -11.76
C ILE A 100 -1.82 -8.82 -11.84
N ILE A 101 -0.63 -9.40 -11.76
CA ILE A 101 0.64 -8.67 -11.86
C ILE A 101 1.39 -9.28 -13.04
N THR A 102 1.84 -8.45 -13.97
CA THR A 102 2.48 -8.91 -15.20
C THR A 102 3.69 -8.05 -15.55
N ALA A 103 4.74 -8.72 -16.00
CA ALA A 103 5.91 -8.16 -16.66
C ALA A 103 6.00 -8.65 -18.13
N ASN A 104 4.96 -9.32 -18.63
CA ASN A 104 4.90 -9.74 -20.02
C ASN A 104 4.70 -8.51 -20.91
N PRO A 105 5.59 -8.25 -21.90
CA PRO A 105 5.52 -7.05 -22.72
C PRO A 105 4.22 -6.94 -23.52
N GLU A 106 3.65 -8.05 -23.98
CA GLU A 106 2.39 -8.05 -24.74
C GLU A 106 1.20 -7.65 -23.85
N ASN A 107 1.15 -8.16 -22.63
CA ASN A 107 0.12 -7.75 -21.66
C ASN A 107 0.27 -6.29 -21.26
N VAL A 108 1.51 -5.83 -21.06
CA VAL A 108 1.81 -4.42 -20.72
C VAL A 108 1.39 -3.49 -21.86
N GLU A 109 1.72 -3.83 -23.11
CA GLU A 109 1.27 -3.07 -24.27
C GLU A 109 -0.26 -3.08 -24.38
N TYR A 110 -0.89 -4.24 -24.20
CA TYR A 110 -2.34 -4.34 -24.27
C TYR A 110 -3.04 -3.44 -23.23
N ILE A 111 -2.57 -3.46 -21.98
CA ILE A 111 -3.14 -2.68 -20.88
C ILE A 111 -2.85 -1.18 -21.05
N LEU A 112 -1.63 -0.80 -21.43
CA LEU A 112 -1.21 0.61 -21.41
C LEU A 112 -1.42 1.34 -22.74
N LYS A 113 -1.68 0.62 -23.83
CA LYS A 113 -1.81 1.19 -25.18
C LYS A 113 -3.06 0.66 -25.90
N THR A 114 -3.16 -0.65 -26.13
CA THR A 114 -4.18 -1.21 -27.04
C THR A 114 -5.60 -1.09 -26.50
N ASN A 115 -5.80 -1.33 -25.20
CA ASN A 115 -7.12 -1.32 -24.55
C ASN A 115 -7.13 -0.48 -23.27
N PHE A 116 -6.40 0.64 -23.29
CA PHE A 116 -6.19 1.52 -22.14
C PHE A 116 -7.48 1.94 -21.42
N ASN A 117 -8.54 2.26 -22.18
CA ASN A 117 -9.82 2.70 -21.62
C ASN A 117 -10.54 1.63 -20.77
N ASN A 118 -10.21 0.35 -20.95
CA ASN A 118 -10.78 -0.75 -20.18
C ASN A 118 -10.03 -1.01 -18.86
N TYR A 119 -8.92 -0.32 -18.61
CA TYR A 119 -8.11 -0.45 -17.40
C TYR A 119 -8.03 0.89 -16.64
N PRO A 120 -9.17 1.44 -16.15
CA PRO A 120 -9.15 2.66 -15.34
C PRO A 120 -8.41 2.41 -14.01
N LYS A 121 -7.77 3.44 -13.47
CA LYS A 121 -7.11 3.35 -12.14
C LYS A 121 -8.15 3.04 -11.06
N GLY A 122 -9.35 3.59 -11.23
CA GLY A 122 -10.52 3.28 -10.42
C GLY A 122 -10.48 3.88 -9.02
N LYS A 123 -11.62 3.71 -8.33
CA LYS A 123 -11.91 4.36 -7.05
C LYS A 123 -10.83 4.21 -5.95
N PRO A 124 -10.20 3.04 -5.72
CA PRO A 124 -9.16 2.92 -4.70
C PRO A 124 -7.96 3.83 -4.93
N PHE A 125 -7.58 4.07 -6.18
CA PHE A 125 -6.50 4.99 -6.53
C PHE A 125 -6.96 6.45 -6.35
N THR A 126 -8.20 6.73 -6.76
CA THR A 126 -8.83 8.04 -6.63
C THR A 126 -9.00 8.49 -5.17
N ASP A 127 -9.35 7.57 -4.28
CA ASP A 127 -9.60 7.85 -2.86
C ASP A 127 -8.27 8.05 -2.10
N ILE A 128 -7.24 7.26 -2.39
CA ILE A 128 -5.93 7.36 -1.71
C ILE A 128 -5.18 8.64 -2.11
N LEU A 129 -5.25 9.02 -3.38
CA LEU A 129 -4.52 10.18 -3.91
C LEU A 129 -5.41 11.41 -4.09
N GLY A 130 -6.72 11.29 -3.92
CA GLY A 130 -7.66 12.40 -4.10
C GLY A 130 -7.48 13.52 -3.10
N ASP A 131 -7.19 13.22 -1.85
CA ASP A 131 -6.96 14.25 -0.84
C ASP A 131 -5.63 14.99 -1.04
N LEU A 132 -4.63 14.32 -1.63
CA LEU A 132 -3.29 14.88 -1.86
C LEU A 132 -3.15 15.58 -3.21
N LEU A 133 -3.69 14.98 -4.28
CA LEU A 133 -3.53 15.40 -5.67
C LEU A 133 -4.82 15.97 -6.27
N GLY A 134 -5.90 16.02 -5.48
CA GLY A 134 -7.21 16.51 -5.91
C GLY A 134 -7.75 15.76 -7.13
N CYS A 135 -8.50 16.48 -7.95
CA CYS A 135 -8.80 16.07 -9.32
C CYS A 135 -7.59 16.38 -10.23
N GLY A 136 -6.40 15.90 -9.93
CA GLY A 136 -5.20 16.09 -10.77
C GLY A 136 -5.17 15.15 -11.99
N ILE A 137 -4.18 15.32 -12.88
CA ILE A 137 -3.93 14.41 -14.01
C ILE A 137 -3.75 12.94 -13.57
N PHE A 138 -3.24 12.72 -12.35
CA PHE A 138 -3.05 11.38 -11.81
C PHE A 138 -4.36 10.73 -11.34
N ASN A 139 -5.39 11.53 -11.06
CA ASN A 139 -6.58 11.07 -10.35
C ASN A 139 -7.82 10.84 -11.23
N VAL A 140 -7.80 11.33 -12.47
CA VAL A 140 -8.87 11.11 -13.45
C VAL A 140 -8.52 10.01 -14.44
N ASP A 141 -9.56 9.41 -15.02
CA ASP A 141 -9.50 8.38 -16.06
C ASP A 141 -10.25 8.84 -17.32
N GLY A 142 -10.07 8.12 -18.43
CA GLY A 142 -10.79 8.36 -19.70
C GLY A 142 -10.50 9.71 -20.35
N GLU A 143 -11.52 10.31 -20.95
CA GLU A 143 -11.38 11.57 -21.73
C GLU A 143 -10.83 12.73 -20.89
N ALA A 144 -11.24 12.83 -19.62
CA ALA A 144 -10.72 13.84 -18.70
C ALA A 144 -9.21 13.69 -18.46
N TRP A 145 -8.71 12.45 -18.40
CA TRP A 145 -7.27 12.17 -18.34
C TRP A 145 -6.57 12.59 -19.64
N HIS A 146 -7.14 12.26 -20.80
CA HIS A 146 -6.56 12.64 -22.10
C HIS A 146 -6.44 14.15 -22.25
N ILE A 147 -7.50 14.90 -21.95
CA ILE A 147 -7.51 16.37 -22.03
C ILE A 147 -6.45 16.96 -21.11
N ARG A 148 -6.40 16.54 -19.84
CA ARG A 148 -5.42 17.06 -18.87
C ARG A 148 -4.00 16.67 -19.22
N ARG A 149 -3.77 15.45 -19.70
CA ARG A 149 -2.46 15.01 -20.18
C ARG A 149 -2.01 15.81 -21.39
N LYS A 150 -2.90 16.10 -22.34
CA LYS A 150 -2.58 16.93 -23.50
C LYS A 150 -2.20 18.35 -23.08
N LEU A 151 -2.99 18.96 -22.20
CA LEU A 151 -2.69 20.29 -21.65
C LEU A 151 -1.37 20.32 -20.88
N ALA A 152 -1.16 19.39 -19.95
CA ALA A 152 0.10 19.31 -19.20
C ALA A 152 1.29 19.06 -20.13
N SER A 153 1.18 18.13 -21.08
CA SER A 153 2.25 17.86 -22.05
C SER A 153 2.57 19.09 -22.89
N HIS A 154 1.55 19.85 -23.29
CA HIS A 154 1.74 21.11 -24.01
C HIS A 154 2.52 22.11 -23.16
N GLU A 155 2.07 22.39 -21.93
CA GLU A 155 2.76 23.25 -20.96
C GLU A 155 4.23 22.86 -20.77
N PHE A 156 4.51 21.57 -20.52
CA PHE A 156 5.87 21.05 -20.35
C PHE A 156 6.71 21.07 -21.64
N SER A 157 6.08 21.06 -22.81
CA SER A 157 6.76 21.16 -24.11
C SER A 157 7.00 22.60 -24.56
N THR A 158 6.43 23.59 -23.86
CA THR A 158 6.63 25.00 -24.23
C THR A 158 8.09 25.40 -24.05
N LYS A 159 8.62 26.09 -25.06
CA LYS A 159 10.01 26.56 -25.05
C LYS A 159 10.29 27.45 -23.83
N SER A 160 9.34 28.29 -23.45
CA SER A 160 9.43 29.17 -22.28
C SER A 160 9.62 28.39 -20.97
N LEU A 161 8.84 27.33 -20.74
CA LEU A 161 8.97 26.50 -19.55
C LEU A 161 10.29 25.74 -19.57
N ARG A 162 10.69 25.18 -20.72
CA ARG A 162 12.00 24.51 -20.85
C ARG A 162 13.16 25.46 -20.54
N ASP A 163 13.13 26.66 -21.10
CA ASP A 163 14.18 27.67 -20.89
C ASP A 163 14.21 28.13 -19.42
N PHE A 164 13.04 28.29 -18.80
CA PHE A 164 12.91 28.57 -17.38
C PHE A 164 13.50 27.44 -16.51
N VAL A 165 13.14 26.18 -16.76
CA VAL A 165 13.65 25.02 -16.01
C VAL A 165 15.16 24.89 -16.16
N VAL A 166 15.70 25.06 -17.36
CA VAL A 166 17.16 25.03 -17.59
C VAL A 166 17.85 26.16 -16.83
N LYS A 167 17.27 27.36 -16.81
CA LYS A 167 17.83 28.50 -16.06
C LYS A 167 17.79 28.24 -14.55
N ALA A 168 16.66 27.79 -14.02
CA ALA A 168 16.51 27.45 -12.61
C ALA A 168 17.49 26.35 -12.19
N LEU A 169 17.56 25.25 -12.97
CA LEU A 169 18.50 24.16 -12.72
C LEU A 169 19.96 24.63 -12.74
N LYS A 170 20.32 25.49 -13.71
CA LYS A 170 21.69 26.05 -13.76
C LYS A 170 22.02 26.84 -12.51
N SER A 171 21.10 27.67 -12.02
CA SER A 171 21.28 28.45 -10.79
C SER A 171 21.43 27.52 -9.59
N GLU A 172 20.52 26.56 -9.39
CA GLU A 172 20.60 25.58 -8.29
C GLU A 172 21.91 24.79 -8.30
N VAL A 173 22.37 24.37 -9.49
CA VAL A 173 23.64 23.65 -9.61
C VAL A 173 24.82 24.55 -9.25
N HIS A 174 24.89 25.77 -9.78
CA HIS A 174 26.03 26.66 -9.58
C HIS A 174 26.09 27.27 -8.18
N ASP A 175 24.94 27.66 -7.65
CA ASP A 175 24.85 28.46 -6.43
C ASP A 175 24.79 27.59 -5.17
N ARG A 176 24.39 26.32 -5.31
CA ARG A 176 24.16 25.43 -4.15
C ARG A 176 24.84 24.09 -4.28
N LEU A 177 24.63 23.32 -5.36
CA LEU A 177 25.20 21.97 -5.47
C LEU A 177 26.73 21.98 -5.57
N LEU A 178 27.29 22.75 -6.51
CA LEU A 178 28.73 22.84 -6.73
C LEU A 178 29.49 23.35 -5.49
N PRO A 179 29.02 24.40 -4.77
CA PRO A 179 29.65 24.84 -3.53
C PRO A 179 29.67 23.76 -2.44
N ILE A 180 28.57 23.02 -2.25
CA ILE A 180 28.53 21.97 -1.23
C ILE A 180 29.50 20.84 -1.59
N LEU A 181 29.52 20.39 -2.84
CA LEU A 181 30.46 19.37 -3.32
C LEU A 181 31.91 19.83 -3.16
N SER A 182 32.24 21.05 -3.59
CA SER A 182 33.59 21.62 -3.47
C SER A 182 34.04 21.76 -2.01
N SER A 183 33.13 22.16 -1.11
CA SER A 183 33.43 22.27 0.32
C SER A 183 33.64 20.91 0.98
N SER A 184 32.93 19.89 0.50
CA SER A 184 32.99 18.52 1.02
C SER A 184 34.24 17.80 0.54
N GLU A 185 34.65 18.02 -0.72
CA GLU A 185 35.90 17.56 -1.29
C GLU A 185 37.11 18.06 -0.47
N LYS A 186 37.18 19.38 -0.22
CA LYS A 186 38.25 19.99 0.59
C LYS A 186 38.34 19.40 2.00
N LYS A 187 37.20 19.00 2.58
CA LYS A 187 37.10 18.38 3.90
C LYS A 187 37.24 16.86 3.87
N LYS A 188 37.43 16.25 2.68
CA LYS A 188 37.38 14.80 2.45
C LYS A 188 36.18 14.12 3.12
N LYS A 189 35.04 14.82 3.13
CA LYS A 189 33.81 14.38 3.80
C LYS A 189 33.00 13.51 2.83
N VAL A 190 32.58 12.34 3.30
CA VAL A 190 31.57 11.53 2.61
C VAL A 190 30.23 12.24 2.73
N VAL A 191 29.55 12.44 1.59
CA VAL A 191 28.25 13.11 1.52
C VAL A 191 27.19 12.12 1.07
N ASP A 192 26.07 12.06 1.78
CA ASP A 192 24.90 11.32 1.34
C ASP A 192 24.18 12.10 0.25
N MET A 193 23.90 11.44 -0.87
CA MET A 193 23.14 12.06 -1.96
C MET A 193 21.69 12.39 -1.56
N GLN A 194 21.14 11.69 -0.57
CA GLN A 194 19.78 11.94 -0.09
C GLN A 194 19.66 13.27 0.66
N ASP A 195 20.72 13.74 1.32
CA ASP A 195 20.73 15.03 2.02
C ASP A 195 20.56 16.21 1.05
N PHE A 196 20.87 16.01 -0.24
CA PHE A 196 20.67 17.00 -1.28
C PHE A 196 19.22 17.05 -1.78
N ALA A 197 18.48 15.94 -1.78
CA ALA A 197 17.16 15.89 -2.43
C ALA A 197 16.14 16.92 -1.89
N PRO A 198 16.00 17.15 -0.57
CA PRO A 198 15.12 18.18 -0.04
C PRO A 198 15.59 19.59 -0.38
N ALA A 199 16.90 19.79 -0.50
CA ALA A 199 17.49 21.07 -0.83
C ALA A 199 17.19 21.48 -2.28
N PHE A 200 17.11 20.53 -3.23
CA PHE A 200 16.97 20.78 -4.67
C PHE A 200 15.60 20.40 -5.26
N SER A 201 14.62 20.06 -4.42
CA SER A 201 13.24 19.86 -4.86
C SER A 201 12.58 21.23 -5.03
N ILE A 202 12.33 21.62 -6.28
CA ILE A 202 11.52 22.80 -6.65
C ILE A 202 10.03 22.47 -6.49
#